data_AF-A0A3D8GMM0-F1
#
_entry.id   AF-A0A3D8GMM0-F1
#
_cell.length_a   1.000
_cell.length_b   1.000
_cell.length_c   1.000
_cell.angle_alpha   90.00
_cell.angle_beta   90.00
_cell.angle_gamma   90.00
#
_symmetry.space_group_name_H-M   'P 1'
#
loop_
_entity.id
_entity.type
_entity.pdbx_description
1 polymer ?
#
loop_
_entity_poly.entity_id
_entity_poly.type
_entity_poly.pdbx_seq_one_letter_code
_entity_poly.pdbx_strand_id
1 'polypeptide(L)'
;MLQTYSEQTLVRDLVNEFPKTADVFKSVRIDFCCGGATPIAEAAAAGGVDIGNLMANLAEVIEKSSGGETDLKVWTDSASDTIIDHVISEYHNPLREEFLNLSPYVTKVSRVHGGHRPELMKVYELYYELKKEMLEHVAKEEETVFPLIRQLDADTVEDREQALNYIKELEKEHDHAGAILKELREITSDFTPPADACGTYRLVYKRLEMLEGQTFIHVHLENNILFPRYF
;
A
#
# COMPACT_ATOMS: atom_id res chain seq x y z
N MET A 1 4.54 -28.33 12.11
CA MET A 1 4.43 -28.77 10.71
C MET A 1 4.96 -27.62 9.87
N LEU A 2 5.85 -27.85 8.90
CA LEU A 2 6.23 -26.81 7.95
C LEU A 2 4.99 -26.51 7.09
N GLN A 3 4.38 -25.37 7.34
CA GLN A 3 3.22 -24.91 6.59
C GLN A 3 3.64 -24.77 5.13
N THR A 4 2.97 -25.54 4.25
CA THR A 4 3.42 -25.72 2.87
C THR A 4 2.73 -24.66 2.00
N TYR A 5 3.40 -23.53 1.78
CA TYR A 5 3.01 -22.58 0.74
C TYR A 5 3.43 -23.12 -0.63
N SER A 6 2.71 -22.71 -1.68
CA SER A 6 2.95 -23.14 -3.05
C SER A 6 2.74 -21.98 -4.02
N GLU A 7 3.04 -22.19 -5.30
CA GLU A 7 2.75 -21.23 -6.37
C GLU A 7 1.24 -20.92 -6.50
N GLN A 8 0.37 -21.76 -5.94
CA GLN A 8 -1.09 -21.58 -5.91
C GLN A 8 -1.59 -20.85 -4.65
N THR A 9 -0.71 -20.57 -3.69
CA THR A 9 -1.04 -19.71 -2.55
C THR A 9 -1.38 -18.32 -3.06
N LEU A 10 -2.41 -17.67 -2.51
CA LEU A 10 -2.74 -16.30 -2.86
C LEU A 10 -1.67 -15.36 -2.32
N VAL A 11 -1.33 -14.32 -3.09
CA VAL A 11 -0.31 -13.34 -2.70
C VAL A 11 -0.64 -12.75 -1.32
N ARG A 12 -1.90 -12.34 -1.09
CA ARG A 12 -2.32 -11.76 0.20
C ARG A 12 -2.17 -12.74 1.37
N ASP A 13 -2.46 -14.03 1.15
CA ASP A 13 -2.43 -15.03 2.21
C ASP A 13 -0.99 -15.26 2.66
N LEU A 14 -0.05 -15.25 1.72
CA LEU A 14 1.38 -15.34 2.05
C LEU A 14 1.87 -14.10 2.79
N VAL A 15 1.41 -12.89 2.44
CA VAL A 15 1.78 -11.67 3.18
C VAL A 15 1.16 -11.64 4.57
N ASN A 16 -0.10 -12.06 4.70
CA ASN A 16 -0.78 -12.18 5.99
C ASN A 16 -0.03 -13.14 6.93
N GLU A 17 0.44 -14.28 6.41
CA GLU A 17 1.20 -15.27 7.20
C GLU A 17 2.67 -14.87 7.41
N PHE A 18 3.30 -14.29 6.38
CA PHE A 18 4.72 -13.91 6.37
C PHE A 18 4.90 -12.47 5.87
N PRO A 19 4.75 -11.47 6.76
CA PRO A 19 4.70 -10.04 6.40
C PRO A 19 5.88 -9.53 5.61
N LYS A 20 7.09 -10.04 5.90
CA LYS A 20 8.30 -9.65 5.20
C LYS A 20 8.31 -10.09 3.73
N THR A 21 7.40 -10.97 3.31
CA THR A 21 7.22 -11.31 1.90
C THR A 21 6.63 -10.15 1.10
N ALA A 22 5.98 -9.17 1.73
CA ALA A 22 5.56 -7.94 1.08
C ALA A 22 6.73 -7.22 0.39
N ASP A 23 7.92 -7.18 1.03
CA ASP A 23 9.12 -6.59 0.44
C ASP A 23 9.57 -7.35 -0.81
N VAL A 24 9.43 -8.68 -0.82
CA VAL A 24 9.74 -9.51 -2.00
C VAL A 24 8.77 -9.19 -3.14
N PHE A 25 7.47 -9.22 -2.89
CA PHE A 25 6.46 -8.88 -3.91
C PHE A 25 6.63 -7.46 -4.44
N LYS A 26 6.88 -6.49 -3.54
CA LYS A 26 7.18 -5.10 -3.90
C LYS A 26 8.39 -5.01 -4.83
N SER A 27 9.48 -5.73 -4.52
CA SER A 27 10.72 -5.71 -5.32
C SER A 27 10.52 -6.24 -6.74
N VAL A 28 9.53 -7.10 -6.97
CA VAL A 28 9.20 -7.67 -8.28
C VAL A 28 7.89 -7.11 -8.86
N ARG A 29 7.34 -6.05 -8.28
CA ARG A 29 6.13 -5.34 -8.75
C ARG A 29 4.87 -6.19 -8.77
N ILE A 30 4.77 -7.15 -7.86
CA ILE A 30 3.54 -7.93 -7.64
C ILE A 30 2.66 -7.18 -6.64
N ASP A 31 1.41 -6.94 -7.04
CA ASP A 31 0.39 -6.25 -6.26
C ASP A 31 -0.17 -7.16 -5.16
N PHE A 32 0.24 -6.92 -3.92
CA PHE A 32 -0.19 -7.69 -2.76
C PHE A 32 -1.29 -7.01 -1.93
N CYS A 33 -1.63 -5.76 -2.24
CA CYS A 33 -2.58 -4.97 -1.46
C CYS A 33 -3.98 -4.97 -2.08
N CYS A 34 -4.13 -4.55 -3.33
CA CYS A 34 -5.42 -4.58 -4.04
C CYS A 34 -5.59 -5.88 -4.84
N GLY A 35 -4.54 -6.31 -5.53
CA GLY A 35 -4.53 -7.52 -6.37
C GLY A 35 -4.25 -8.82 -5.63
N GLY A 36 -4.16 -8.78 -4.30
CA GLY A 36 -3.63 -9.87 -3.47
C GLY A 36 -4.43 -11.17 -3.50
N ALA A 37 -5.67 -11.15 -3.99
CA ALA A 37 -6.50 -12.34 -4.21
C ALA A 37 -6.09 -13.18 -5.45
N THR A 38 -4.92 -12.91 -6.02
CA THR A 38 -4.35 -13.63 -7.18
C THR A 38 -3.34 -14.69 -6.71
N PRO A 39 -3.31 -15.90 -7.30
CA PRO A 39 -2.25 -16.87 -7.04
C PRO A 39 -0.86 -16.33 -7.40
N ILE A 40 0.18 -16.72 -6.64
CA ILE A 40 1.57 -16.26 -6.88
C ILE A 40 2.04 -16.57 -8.31
N ALA A 41 1.75 -17.77 -8.85
CA ALA A 41 2.07 -18.13 -10.23
C ALA A 41 1.44 -17.19 -11.26
N GLU A 42 0.17 -16.83 -11.06
CA GLU A 42 -0.56 -15.95 -11.99
C GLU A 42 -0.03 -14.52 -11.92
N ALA A 43 0.22 -14.01 -10.70
CA ALA A 43 0.81 -12.69 -10.50
C ALA A 43 2.22 -12.61 -11.11
N ALA A 44 3.03 -13.66 -10.93
CA ALA A 44 4.36 -13.74 -11.53
C ALA A 44 4.30 -13.76 -13.06
N ALA A 45 3.40 -14.57 -13.63
CA ALA A 45 3.22 -14.65 -15.09
C ALA A 45 2.76 -13.32 -15.68
N ALA A 46 1.81 -12.63 -15.03
CA ALA A 46 1.33 -11.32 -15.45
C ALA A 46 2.43 -10.25 -15.40
N GLY A 47 3.32 -10.31 -14.41
CA GLY A 47 4.46 -9.40 -14.24
C GLY A 47 5.72 -9.78 -15.02
N GLY A 48 5.73 -10.91 -15.74
CA GLY A 48 6.94 -11.42 -16.40
C GLY A 48 8.06 -11.81 -15.43
N VAL A 49 7.70 -12.17 -14.20
CA VAL A 49 8.61 -12.56 -13.12
C VAL A 49 8.91 -14.06 -13.21
N ASP A 50 10.18 -14.44 -13.07
CA ASP A 50 10.56 -15.85 -12.99
C ASP A 50 10.05 -16.48 -11.69
N ILE A 51 9.11 -17.42 -11.81
CA ILE A 51 8.45 -18.05 -10.67
C ILE A 51 9.42 -18.82 -9.78
N GLY A 52 10.45 -19.45 -10.37
CA GLY A 52 11.45 -20.20 -9.61
C GLY A 52 12.26 -19.31 -8.67
N ASN A 53 12.78 -18.20 -9.20
CA ASN A 53 13.50 -17.19 -8.43
C ASN A 53 12.60 -16.50 -7.39
N LEU A 54 11.35 -16.20 -7.74
CA LEU A 54 10.38 -15.61 -6.81
C LEU A 54 10.14 -16.54 -5.62
N MET A 55 9.81 -17.81 -5.87
CA MET A 55 9.56 -18.79 -4.81
C MET A 55 10.80 -19.03 -3.95
N ALA A 56 12.01 -19.03 -4.53
CA ALA A 56 13.25 -19.13 -3.78
C ALA A 56 13.49 -17.93 -2.84
N ASN A 57 13.28 -16.71 -3.33
CA ASN A 57 13.42 -15.49 -2.52
C ASN A 57 12.38 -15.44 -1.39
N LEU A 58 11.13 -15.82 -1.67
CA LEU A 58 10.07 -15.92 -0.67
C LEU A 58 10.46 -16.92 0.42
N ALA A 59 10.94 -18.10 0.04
CA ALA A 59 11.38 -19.12 0.98
C ALA A 59 12.54 -18.66 1.87
N GLU A 60 13.53 -17.97 1.29
CA GLU A 60 14.67 -17.41 2.02
C GLU A 60 14.22 -16.36 3.06
N VAL A 61 13.29 -15.47 2.69
CA VAL A 61 12.74 -14.46 3.61
C VAL A 61 11.95 -15.11 4.73
N ILE A 62 11.15 -16.14 4.44
CA ILE A 62 10.37 -16.89 5.43
C ILE A 62 11.29 -17.60 6.42
N GLU A 63 12.32 -18.29 5.94
CA GLU A 63 13.30 -18.99 6.78
C GLU A 63 14.03 -18.01 7.71
N LYS A 64 14.48 -16.87 7.20
CA LYS A 64 15.16 -15.83 8.01
C LYS A 64 14.25 -15.12 9.00
N SER A 65 12.94 -15.10 8.73
CA SER A 65 11.94 -14.48 9.60
C SER A 65 11.46 -15.41 10.72
N SER A 66 11.76 -16.72 10.60
CA SER A 66 11.48 -17.75 11.58
C SER A 66 12.38 -17.62 12.82
N GLY A 67 12.16 -16.57 13.63
CA GLY A 67 12.94 -16.31 14.85
C GLY A 67 12.97 -14.86 15.35
N GLY A 68 12.27 -13.93 14.70
CA GLY A 68 12.20 -12.52 15.08
C GLY A 68 10.79 -12.08 15.49
N GLU A 69 10.71 -11.29 16.56
CA GLU A 69 9.52 -10.83 17.30
C GLU A 69 8.66 -9.78 16.54
N THR A 70 8.34 -10.03 15.26
CA THR A 70 7.37 -9.23 14.49
C THR A 70 6.41 -10.16 13.77
N ASP A 71 5.59 -10.85 14.56
CA ASP A 71 4.64 -11.84 14.09
C ASP A 71 3.31 -11.12 13.78
N LEU A 72 2.97 -10.84 12.51
CA LEU A 72 1.65 -10.27 12.19
C LEU A 72 0.51 -11.30 12.27
N LYS A 73 0.78 -12.52 12.77
CA LYS A 73 -0.25 -13.32 13.43
C LYS A 73 -1.00 -12.51 14.51
N VAL A 74 -0.38 -11.44 15.02
CA VAL A 74 -1.02 -10.41 15.83
C VAL A 74 -2.21 -9.73 15.14
N TRP A 75 -2.15 -9.36 13.85
CA TRP A 75 -3.23 -8.58 13.23
C TRP A 75 -4.43 -9.42 12.82
N THR A 76 -4.22 -10.60 12.24
CA THR A 76 -5.35 -11.49 11.85
C THR A 76 -6.22 -11.84 13.06
N ASP A 77 -5.60 -12.00 14.23
CA ASP A 77 -6.29 -12.33 15.49
C ASP A 77 -6.64 -11.09 16.34
N SER A 78 -6.22 -9.89 15.94
CA SER A 78 -6.53 -8.64 16.66
C SER A 78 -7.97 -8.22 16.49
N ALA A 79 -8.52 -7.50 17.48
CA ALA A 79 -9.80 -6.82 17.34
C ALA A 79 -9.71 -5.74 16.24
N SER A 80 -10.81 -5.48 15.53
CA SER A 80 -10.82 -4.49 14.46
C SER A 80 -10.50 -3.09 14.96
N ASP A 81 -10.90 -2.74 16.19
CA ASP A 81 -10.55 -1.48 16.83
C ASP A 81 -9.03 -1.32 17.02
N THR A 82 -8.32 -2.39 17.37
CA THR A 82 -6.85 -2.38 17.46
C THR A 82 -6.20 -2.12 16.10
N ILE A 83 -6.75 -2.70 15.02
CA ILE A 83 -6.26 -2.45 13.66
C ILE A 83 -6.54 -1.01 13.24
N ILE A 84 -7.74 -0.50 13.49
CA ILE A 84 -8.13 0.88 13.19
C ILE A 84 -7.19 1.87 13.88
N ASP A 85 -6.97 1.71 15.19
CA ASP A 85 -6.09 2.61 15.94
C ASP A 85 -4.66 2.58 15.41
N HIS A 86 -4.16 1.40 15.03
CA HIS A 86 -2.84 1.23 14.41
C HIS A 86 -2.77 1.88 13.01
N VAL A 87 -3.80 1.71 12.19
CA VAL A 87 -3.91 2.33 10.87
C VAL A 87 -3.82 3.84 10.99
N ILE A 88 -4.57 4.43 11.92
CA ILE A 88 -4.56 5.87 12.17
C ILE A 88 -3.19 6.32 12.66
N SER A 89 -2.60 5.63 13.64
CA SER A 89 -1.35 6.07 14.28
C SER A 89 -0.14 5.93 13.36
N GLU A 90 -0.01 4.79 12.67
CA GLU A 90 1.19 4.44 11.91
C GLU A 90 1.11 4.82 10.43
N TYR A 91 -0.09 5.02 9.88
CA TYR A 91 -0.25 5.32 8.45
C TYR A 91 -0.93 6.66 8.23
N HIS A 92 -2.14 6.92 8.77
CA HIS A 92 -2.86 8.15 8.44
C HIS A 92 -2.18 9.41 8.96
N ASN A 93 -1.69 9.39 10.21
CA ASN A 93 -0.99 10.53 10.79
C ASN A 93 0.34 10.81 10.04
N PRO A 94 1.23 9.82 9.84
CA PRO A 94 2.44 10.03 9.04
C PRO A 94 2.16 10.44 7.58
N LEU A 95 1.10 9.93 6.96
CA LEU A 95 0.68 10.30 5.61
C LEU A 95 0.37 11.80 5.51
N ARG A 96 -0.42 12.33 6.44
CA ARG A 96 -0.74 13.77 6.51
C ARG A 96 0.51 14.62 6.67
N GLU A 97 1.40 14.22 7.57
CA GLU A 97 2.69 14.90 7.78
C GLU A 97 3.58 14.83 6.54
N GLU A 98 3.66 13.68 5.88
CA GLU A 98 4.47 13.47 4.68
C GLU A 98 3.99 14.38 3.55
N PHE A 99 2.68 14.42 3.27
CA PHE A 99 2.12 15.32 2.27
C PHE A 99 2.36 16.80 2.59
N LEU A 100 2.25 17.20 3.86
CA LEU A 100 2.57 18.57 4.28
C LEU A 100 4.04 18.89 3.99
N ASN A 101 4.94 17.99 4.38
CA ASN A 101 6.39 18.18 4.34
C ASN A 101 7.00 17.97 2.94
N LEU A 102 6.37 17.19 2.06
CA LEU A 102 6.88 16.86 0.72
C LEU A 102 6.40 17.88 -0.34
N SER A 103 5.20 18.46 -0.17
CA SER A 103 4.58 19.39 -1.12
C SER A 103 5.50 20.55 -1.58
N PRO A 104 6.25 21.23 -0.68
CA PRO A 104 7.13 22.32 -1.10
C PRO A 104 8.26 21.85 -2.02
N TYR A 105 8.76 20.62 -1.82
CA TYR A 105 9.86 20.07 -2.60
C TYR A 105 9.40 19.61 -3.99
N VAL A 106 8.24 18.94 -4.08
CA VAL A 106 7.62 18.57 -5.36
C VAL A 106 7.36 19.82 -6.20
N THR A 107 6.76 20.85 -5.60
CA THR A 107 6.53 22.14 -6.27
C THR A 107 7.85 22.77 -6.75
N LYS A 108 8.88 22.79 -5.90
CA LYS A 108 10.17 23.39 -6.24
C LYS A 108 10.86 22.67 -7.39
N VAL A 109 10.93 21.34 -7.35
CA VAL A 109 11.60 20.52 -8.37
C VAL A 109 10.93 20.72 -9.72
N SER A 110 9.60 20.65 -9.75
CA SER A 110 8.80 20.82 -10.97
C SER A 110 8.93 22.22 -11.53
N ARG A 111 8.90 23.26 -10.70
CA ARG A 111 9.11 24.65 -11.14
C ARG A 111 10.50 24.89 -11.72
N VAL A 112 11.56 24.35 -11.10
CA VAL A 112 12.95 24.63 -11.50
C VAL A 112 13.38 23.79 -12.71
N HIS A 113 12.96 22.53 -12.77
CA HIS A 113 13.43 21.57 -13.77
C HIS A 113 12.38 21.20 -14.81
N GLY A 114 11.09 21.41 -14.55
CA GLY A 114 9.97 20.97 -15.41
C GLY A 114 10.01 21.50 -16.84
N GLY A 115 10.60 22.68 -17.07
CA GLY A 115 10.77 23.23 -18.43
C GLY A 115 11.72 22.40 -19.32
N HIS A 116 12.67 21.68 -18.73
CA HIS A 116 13.62 20.81 -19.45
C HIS A 116 13.36 19.32 -19.19
N ARG A 117 12.51 19.01 -18.20
CA ARG A 117 12.18 17.66 -17.71
C ARG A 117 10.66 17.56 -17.54
N PRO A 118 9.89 17.41 -18.64
CA PRO A 118 8.43 17.41 -18.60
C PRO A 118 7.83 16.36 -17.66
N GLU A 119 8.54 15.25 -17.43
CA GLU A 119 8.15 14.22 -16.46
C GLU A 119 7.93 14.80 -15.06
N LEU A 120 8.65 15.86 -14.67
CA LEU A 120 8.50 16.50 -13.36
C LEU A 120 7.24 17.33 -13.25
N MET A 121 6.74 17.89 -14.36
CA MET A 121 5.41 18.52 -14.37
C MET A 121 4.33 17.46 -14.16
N LYS A 122 4.48 16.29 -14.78
CA LYS A 122 3.54 15.18 -14.57
C LYS A 122 3.62 14.60 -13.15
N VAL A 123 4.82 14.48 -12.57
CA VAL A 123 4.99 14.13 -11.14
C VAL A 123 4.25 15.12 -10.23
N TYR A 124 4.31 16.42 -10.52
CA TYR A 124 3.57 17.43 -9.77
C TYR A 124 2.06 17.19 -9.84
N GLU A 125 1.53 16.99 -11.04
CA GLU A 125 0.09 16.77 -11.26
C GLU A 125 -0.40 15.54 -10.49
N LEU A 126 0.25 14.38 -10.72
CA LEU A 126 -0.10 13.11 -10.07
C LEU A 126 0.07 13.18 -8.54
N TYR A 127 1.13 13.84 -8.05
CA TYR A 127 1.34 13.99 -6.61
C TYR A 127 0.22 14.79 -5.95
N TYR A 128 -0.23 15.89 -6.57
CA TYR A 128 -1.29 16.72 -5.98
C TYR A 128 -2.68 16.10 -6.14
N GLU A 129 -2.90 15.29 -7.17
CA GLU A 129 -4.06 14.42 -7.31
C GLU A 129 -4.08 13.38 -6.19
N LEU A 130 -3.03 12.57 -6.06
CA LEU A 130 -2.86 11.58 -4.99
C LEU A 130 -3.05 12.20 -3.61
N LYS A 131 -2.41 13.35 -3.35
CA LYS A 131 -2.53 14.06 -2.07
C LYS A 131 -3.98 14.41 -1.76
N LYS A 132 -4.71 14.96 -2.73
CA LYS A 132 -6.10 15.36 -2.52
C LYS A 132 -6.94 14.14 -2.18
N GLU A 133 -6.85 13.10 -3.00
CA GLU A 133 -7.63 11.88 -2.84
C GLU A 133 -7.32 11.18 -1.53
N MET A 134 -6.04 10.97 -1.22
CA MET A 134 -5.64 10.30 0.01
C MET A 134 -6.08 11.06 1.27
N LEU A 135 -6.04 12.40 1.26
CA LEU A 135 -6.50 13.20 2.41
C LEU A 135 -8.03 13.17 2.59
N GLU A 136 -8.78 13.18 1.49
CA GLU A 136 -10.24 13.03 1.51
C GLU A 136 -10.63 11.61 1.95
N HIS A 137 -9.91 10.61 1.46
CA HIS A 137 -10.09 9.20 1.77
C HIS A 137 -9.87 8.90 3.25
N VAL A 138 -8.70 9.20 3.83
CA VAL A 138 -8.44 8.89 5.25
C VAL A 138 -9.36 9.64 6.21
N ALA A 139 -9.89 10.80 5.79
CA ALA A 139 -10.92 11.51 6.55
C ALA A 139 -12.27 10.78 6.50
N LYS A 140 -12.68 10.28 5.31
CA LYS A 140 -13.88 9.45 5.14
C LYS A 140 -13.80 8.18 5.99
N GLU A 141 -12.63 7.55 6.04
CA GLU A 141 -12.38 6.39 6.90
C GLU A 141 -12.58 6.72 8.37
N GLU A 142 -11.86 7.71 8.89
CA GLU A 142 -11.88 8.06 10.31
C GLU A 142 -13.23 8.63 10.80
N GLU A 143 -13.88 9.47 9.98
CA GLU A 143 -15.11 10.17 10.37
C GLU A 143 -16.37 9.35 10.11
N THR A 144 -16.32 8.40 9.17
CA THR A 144 -17.51 7.65 8.73
C THR A 144 -17.32 6.14 8.81
N VAL A 145 -16.34 5.57 8.10
CA VAL A 145 -16.28 4.12 7.90
C VAL A 145 -15.79 3.37 9.14
N PHE A 146 -14.76 3.84 9.83
CA PHE A 146 -14.28 3.22 11.07
C PHE A 146 -15.34 3.27 12.20
N PRO A 147 -16.09 4.36 12.42
CA PRO A 147 -17.26 4.34 13.29
C PRO A 147 -18.31 3.28 12.89
N LEU A 148 -18.59 3.12 11.60
CA LEU A 148 -19.52 2.09 11.11
C LEU A 148 -18.97 0.67 11.34
N ILE A 149 -17.67 0.45 11.15
CA ILE A 149 -17.01 -0.82 11.46
C ILE A 149 -17.15 -1.17 12.95
N ARG A 150 -16.94 -0.21 13.86
CA ARG A 150 -17.17 -0.41 15.29
C ARG A 150 -18.63 -0.78 15.60
N GLN A 151 -19.58 -0.18 14.90
CA GLN A 151 -21.00 -0.53 15.04
C GLN A 151 -21.33 -1.92 14.46
N LEU A 152 -20.68 -2.32 13.37
CA LEU A 152 -20.80 -3.66 12.78
C LEU A 152 -20.30 -4.74 13.75
N ASP A 153 -19.15 -4.52 14.40
CA ASP A 153 -18.61 -5.44 15.41
C ASP A 153 -19.51 -5.58 16.63
N ALA A 154 -20.15 -4.48 17.04
CA ALA A 154 -21.08 -4.46 18.17
C ALA A 154 -22.51 -4.91 17.83
N ASP A 155 -22.80 -5.22 16.56
CA ASP A 155 -24.14 -5.52 16.04
C ASP A 155 -25.18 -4.41 16.37
N THR A 156 -24.75 -3.15 16.23
CA THR A 156 -25.55 -1.95 16.53
C THR A 156 -25.83 -1.05 15.33
N VAL A 157 -25.32 -1.42 14.15
CA VAL A 157 -25.50 -0.62 12.93
C VAL A 157 -26.96 -0.63 12.48
N GLU A 158 -27.51 0.54 12.16
CA GLU A 158 -28.90 0.65 11.70
C GLU A 158 -29.08 0.10 10.27
N ASP A 159 -28.14 0.45 9.38
CA ASP A 159 -28.12 0.02 7.97
C ASP A 159 -26.81 -0.69 7.65
N ARG A 160 -26.81 -2.02 7.81
CA ARG A 160 -25.65 -2.86 7.49
C ARG A 160 -25.29 -2.80 6.00
N GLU A 161 -26.27 -2.75 5.11
CA GLU A 161 -26.01 -2.75 3.67
C GLU A 161 -25.28 -1.47 3.26
N GLN A 162 -25.71 -0.33 3.77
CA GLN A 162 -25.03 0.95 3.54
C GLN A 162 -23.61 0.94 4.08
N ALA A 163 -23.38 0.41 5.29
CA ALA A 163 -22.04 0.30 5.86
C ALA A 163 -21.09 -0.55 5.00
N LEU A 164 -21.57 -1.70 4.50
CA LEU A 164 -20.80 -2.55 3.59
C LEU A 164 -20.55 -1.89 2.23
N ASN A 165 -21.47 -1.05 1.75
CA ASN A 165 -21.26 -0.29 0.51
C ASN A 165 -20.15 0.76 0.67
N TYR A 166 -20.06 1.44 1.82
CA TYR A 166 -18.93 2.35 2.08
C TYR A 166 -17.58 1.62 2.08
N ILE A 167 -17.49 0.41 2.67
CA ILE A 167 -16.25 -0.38 2.63
C ILE A 167 -15.85 -0.70 1.18
N LYS A 168 -16.79 -1.12 0.34
CA LYS A 168 -16.53 -1.37 -1.10
C LYS A 168 -16.14 -0.12 -1.88
N GLU A 169 -16.61 1.05 -1.46
CA GLU A 169 -16.19 2.31 -2.06
C GLU A 169 -14.72 2.62 -1.73
N LEU A 170 -14.29 2.39 -0.48
CA LEU A 170 -12.88 2.55 -0.10
C LEU A 170 -11.96 1.64 -0.91
N GLU A 171 -12.34 0.38 -1.13
CA GLU A 171 -11.55 -0.55 -1.99
C GLU A 171 -11.35 0.00 -3.42
N LYS A 172 -12.36 0.68 -3.98
CA LYS A 172 -12.23 1.33 -5.31
C LYS A 172 -11.35 2.58 -5.25
N GLU A 173 -11.43 3.34 -4.17
CA GLU A 173 -10.55 4.50 -3.94
C GLU A 173 -9.09 4.02 -3.79
N HIS A 174 -8.84 2.87 -3.15
CA HIS A 174 -7.53 2.21 -3.08
C HIS A 174 -6.99 1.83 -4.47
N ASP A 175 -7.81 1.24 -5.33
CA ASP A 175 -7.42 0.92 -6.71
C ASP A 175 -6.97 2.17 -7.49
N HIS A 176 -7.67 3.29 -7.30
CA HIS A 176 -7.32 4.55 -7.96
C HIS A 176 -6.01 5.14 -7.43
N ALA A 177 -5.84 5.20 -6.11
CA ALA A 177 -4.58 5.64 -5.49
C ALA A 177 -3.40 4.75 -5.94
N GLY A 178 -3.61 3.44 -6.01
CA GLY A 178 -2.65 2.47 -6.53
C GLY A 178 -2.29 2.72 -7.99
N ALA A 179 -3.24 3.11 -8.84
CA ALA A 179 -2.98 3.47 -10.23
C ALA A 179 -2.11 4.73 -10.36
N ILE A 180 -2.39 5.77 -9.56
CA ILE A 180 -1.57 7.00 -9.53
C ILE A 180 -0.14 6.69 -9.10
N LEU A 181 0.03 5.86 -8.06
CA LEU A 181 1.33 5.43 -7.57
C LEU A 181 2.12 4.62 -8.62
N LYS A 182 1.45 3.71 -9.34
CA LYS A 182 2.06 2.97 -10.46
C LYS A 182 2.53 3.93 -11.56
N GLU A 183 1.71 4.90 -11.96
CA GLU A 183 2.10 5.90 -12.96
C GLU A 183 3.28 6.75 -12.48
N LEU A 184 3.26 7.20 -11.21
CA LEU A 184 4.40 7.90 -10.60
C LEU A 184 5.68 7.07 -10.68
N ARG A 185 5.65 5.79 -10.34
CA ARG A 185 6.82 4.91 -10.44
C ARG A 185 7.31 4.76 -11.88
N GLU A 186 6.41 4.64 -12.85
CA GLU A 186 6.76 4.52 -14.27
C GLU A 186 7.45 5.78 -14.81
N ILE A 187 6.83 6.95 -14.65
CA ILE A 187 7.38 8.21 -15.21
C ILE A 187 8.67 8.65 -14.53
N THR A 188 8.92 8.16 -13.32
CA THR A 188 10.15 8.44 -12.55
C THR A 188 11.23 7.40 -12.78
N SER A 189 11.03 6.45 -13.71
CA SER A 189 11.95 5.35 -13.97
C SER A 189 12.30 4.60 -12.69
N ASP A 190 11.29 4.10 -12.00
CA ASP A 190 11.44 3.37 -10.73
C ASP A 190 12.00 4.28 -9.61
N PHE A 191 11.55 5.53 -9.56
CA PHE A 191 12.11 6.56 -8.69
C PHE A 191 13.64 6.69 -8.77
N THR A 192 14.23 6.39 -9.94
CA THR A 192 15.68 6.51 -10.18
C THR A 192 16.01 7.88 -10.74
N PRO A 193 16.60 8.78 -9.92
CA PRO A 193 16.93 10.12 -10.40
C PRO A 193 18.13 10.07 -11.36
N PRO A 194 18.17 10.93 -12.40
CA PRO A 194 19.30 10.96 -13.33
C PRO A 194 20.60 11.39 -12.63
N ALA A 195 21.74 11.11 -13.25
CA ALA A 195 23.07 11.38 -12.66
C ALA A 195 23.28 12.85 -12.28
N ASP A 196 22.72 13.77 -13.07
CA ASP A 196 22.76 15.22 -12.88
C ASP A 196 21.70 15.76 -11.90
N ALA A 197 20.85 14.89 -11.32
CA ALA A 197 19.81 15.32 -10.39
C ALA A 197 20.38 16.00 -9.14
N CYS A 198 19.85 17.20 -8.84
CA CYS A 198 20.19 17.93 -7.63
C CYS A 198 19.65 17.24 -6.37
N GLY A 199 20.12 17.65 -5.19
CA GLY A 199 19.72 17.04 -3.92
C GLY A 199 18.21 17.06 -3.66
N THR A 200 17.51 18.14 -4.02
CA THR A 200 16.04 18.21 -3.86
C THR A 200 15.32 17.22 -4.77
N TYR A 201 15.81 17.04 -6.00
CA TYR A 201 15.22 16.09 -6.94
C TYR A 201 15.36 14.64 -6.40
N ARG A 202 16.55 14.26 -5.96
CA ARG A 202 16.80 12.94 -5.33
C ARG A 202 15.95 12.72 -4.08
N LEU A 203 15.78 13.76 -3.26
CA LEU A 203 14.93 13.72 -2.07
C LEU A 203 13.47 13.44 -2.43
N VAL A 204 12.93 14.12 -3.46
CA VAL A 204 11.54 13.92 -3.88
C VAL A 204 11.31 12.47 -4.31
N TYR A 205 12.16 11.92 -5.17
CA TYR A 205 12.02 10.53 -5.63
C TYR A 205 12.08 9.53 -4.48
N LYS A 206 13.07 9.68 -3.59
CA LYS A 206 13.17 8.81 -2.40
C LYS A 206 11.92 8.88 -1.53
N ARG A 207 11.35 10.07 -1.32
CA ARG A 207 10.17 10.24 -0.46
C ARG A 207 8.89 9.74 -1.13
N LEU A 208 8.76 9.87 -2.46
CA LEU A 208 7.66 9.26 -3.22
C LEU A 208 7.73 7.72 -3.13
N GLU A 209 8.91 7.13 -3.22
CA GLU A 209 9.08 5.68 -3.05
C GLU A 209 8.72 5.20 -1.63
N MET A 210 9.08 6.00 -0.61
CA MET A 210 8.69 5.71 0.78
C MET A 210 7.17 5.83 0.96
N LEU A 211 6.56 6.90 0.44
CA LEU A 211 5.12 7.12 0.47
C LEU A 211 4.36 5.95 -0.18
N GLU A 212 4.76 5.54 -1.39
CA GLU A 212 4.19 4.38 -2.07
C GLU A 212 4.29 3.11 -1.22
N GLY A 213 5.47 2.85 -0.65
CA GLY A 213 5.69 1.69 0.20
C GLY A 213 4.77 1.65 1.42
N GLN A 214 4.61 2.77 2.11
CA GLN A 214 3.73 2.88 3.27
C GLN A 214 2.27 2.71 2.87
N THR A 215 1.84 3.32 1.76
CA THR A 215 0.48 3.17 1.24
C THR A 215 0.14 1.72 0.90
N PHE A 216 1.06 0.95 0.30
CA PHE A 216 0.78 -0.45 0.00
C PHE A 216 0.60 -1.32 1.26
N ILE A 217 1.38 -1.08 2.31
CA ILE A 217 1.23 -1.83 3.58
C ILE A 217 -0.07 -1.42 4.29
N HIS A 218 -0.37 -0.13 4.34
CA HIS A 218 -1.63 0.42 4.85
C HIS A 218 -2.83 -0.25 4.17
N VAL A 219 -2.94 -0.12 2.85
CA VAL A 219 -4.04 -0.68 2.05
C VAL A 219 -4.11 -2.20 2.18
N HIS A 220 -2.97 -2.88 2.35
CA HIS A 220 -2.97 -4.33 2.58
C HIS A 220 -3.65 -4.70 3.91
N LEU A 221 -3.35 -3.99 5.01
CA LEU A 221 -4.01 -4.21 6.31
C LEU A 221 -5.52 -4.04 6.20
N GLU A 222 -5.98 -3.06 5.43
CA GLU A 222 -7.39 -2.81 5.23
C GLU A 222 -8.04 -3.87 4.33
N ASN A 223 -7.60 -3.98 3.08
CA ASN A 223 -8.22 -4.84 2.07
C ASN A 223 -8.11 -6.34 2.39
N ASN A 224 -7.06 -6.77 3.10
CA ASN A 224 -6.75 -8.19 3.28
C ASN A 224 -6.86 -8.68 4.73
N ILE A 225 -7.08 -7.78 5.70
CA ILE A 225 -7.24 -8.16 7.11
C ILE A 225 -8.49 -7.55 7.74
N LEU A 226 -8.70 -6.23 7.63
CA LEU A 226 -9.82 -5.55 8.28
C LEU A 226 -11.14 -5.74 7.52
N PHE A 227 -11.21 -5.32 6.26
CA PHE A 227 -12.43 -5.31 5.46
C PHE A 227 -13.03 -6.70 5.19
N PRO A 228 -12.23 -7.76 4.94
CA PRO A 228 -12.77 -9.10 4.72
C PRO A 228 -13.56 -9.67 5.90
N ARG A 229 -13.47 -9.10 7.11
CA ARG A 229 -14.22 -9.56 8.28
C ARG A 229 -15.72 -9.33 8.17
N TYR A 230 -16.15 -8.46 7.26
CA TYR A 230 -17.52 -7.98 7.16
C TYR A 230 -18.32 -8.59 6.00
N PHE A 231 -17.65 -9.38 5.14
CA PHE A 231 -18.19 -10.05 3.96
C PHE A 231 -18.15 -11.58 4.10
#